data_AF-A0A368JK43-F1
#
_entry.id   AF-A0A368JK43-F1
#
_cell.length_a   1.000
_cell.length_b   1.000
_cell.length_c   1.000
_cell.angle_alpha   90.00
_cell.angle_beta   90.00
_cell.angle_gamma   90.00
#
_symmetry.space_group_name_H-M   'P 1'
#
loop_
_entity.id
_entity.type
_entity.pdbx_description
1 polymer ?
#
loop_
_entity_poly.entity_id
_entity_poly.type
_entity_poly.pdbx_seq_one_letter_code
_entity_poly.pdbx_strand_id
1 'polypeptide(L)'
;MKKVSIWLVGLLFVGLSGCNKEPEPDLPAYLVMPSNLASYKGSGRVSITGDLTVSAEGQERVQDGGKISGVQATASAGDEVFIYATFNQPRNYAESSMVPSEFRSNAVLSIMRTISAGTYPMGTLMKPNPRGEISDLVLNLPGPQLYNTEQGSLTVESSTIIRQEGTYSLYRIRGNFNATLGGYGTGITNKHPQVSGTFDVLAVASN
;
A
#
# COMPACT_ATOMS: atom_id res chain seq x y z
N MET A 1 43.46 51.15 47.67
CA MET A 1 43.29 49.76 48.14
C MET A 1 42.02 49.20 47.50
N LYS A 2 42.15 48.44 46.38
CA LYS A 2 41.72 47.02 46.22
C LYS A 2 40.32 46.76 46.82
N LYS A 3 39.28 46.41 46.04
CA LYS A 3 39.22 45.27 45.09
C LYS A 3 38.42 45.57 43.82
N VAL A 4 38.99 45.07 42.73
CA VAL A 4 38.42 44.91 41.38
C VAL A 4 37.59 43.63 41.34
N SER A 5 36.50 43.61 40.57
CA SER A 5 35.96 42.38 39.97
C SER A 5 35.46 42.71 38.57
N ILE A 6 36.29 42.33 37.60
CA ILE A 6 36.04 42.22 36.16
C ILE A 6 35.38 40.85 35.90
N TRP A 7 34.88 40.65 34.67
CA TRP A 7 34.46 39.42 33.95
C TRP A 7 32.95 39.39 33.68
N LEU A 8 32.44 39.17 32.46
CA LEU A 8 33.00 39.14 31.12
C LEU A 8 31.83 39.18 30.11
N VAL A 9 32.08 39.75 28.94
CA VAL A 9 31.25 39.71 27.73
C VAL A 9 30.95 38.27 27.29
N GLY A 10 29.74 38.03 26.76
CA GLY A 10 29.37 36.80 26.08
C GLY A 10 28.20 37.02 25.13
N LEU A 11 28.48 37.61 23.97
CA LEU A 11 27.60 37.67 22.81
C LEU A 11 27.70 36.30 22.10
N LEU A 12 26.60 35.54 22.04
CA LEU A 12 26.49 34.36 21.16
C LEU A 12 25.10 34.30 20.53
N PHE A 13 25.09 34.59 19.23
CA PHE A 13 24.18 34.00 18.25
C PHE A 13 24.25 32.46 18.29
N VAL A 14 23.20 31.80 17.77
CA VAL A 14 23.03 30.38 17.36
C VAL A 14 21.81 29.77 18.08
N GLY A 15 20.73 29.33 17.43
CA GLY A 15 20.46 29.24 16.01
C GLY A 15 18.98 28.98 15.72
N LEU A 16 18.51 29.54 14.60
CA LEU A 16 17.40 29.01 13.84
C LEU A 16 17.80 27.62 13.35
N SER A 17 17.20 26.55 13.90
CA SER A 17 17.14 25.21 13.29
C SER A 17 16.32 24.27 14.17
N GLY A 18 15.13 23.87 13.71
CA GLY A 18 14.39 22.80 14.36
C GLY A 18 12.90 22.82 14.06
N CYS A 19 12.54 22.47 12.82
CA CYS A 19 11.25 21.94 12.40
C CYS A 19 10.09 22.08 13.40
N ASN A 20 9.26 23.12 13.24
CA ASN A 20 7.83 22.88 13.41
C ASN A 20 7.40 21.98 12.24
N LYS A 21 7.74 20.68 12.33
CA LYS A 21 6.91 19.68 11.68
C LYS A 21 5.55 19.89 12.32
N GLU A 22 4.59 20.39 11.54
CA GLU A 22 3.19 20.15 11.88
C GLU A 22 3.08 18.70 12.37
N PRO A 23 2.37 18.43 13.48
CA PRO A 23 2.20 17.05 13.93
C PRO A 23 1.73 16.25 12.72
N GLU A 24 2.54 15.27 12.31
CA GLU A 24 2.20 14.39 11.19
C GLU A 24 0.77 13.92 11.46
N PRO A 25 -0.20 14.17 10.55
CA PRO A 25 -1.59 13.86 10.81
C PRO A 25 -1.67 12.40 11.23
N ASP A 26 -2.24 12.16 12.42
CA ASP A 26 -2.30 10.84 13.02
C ASP A 26 -2.71 9.83 11.97
N LEU A 27 -1.81 8.90 11.67
CA LEU A 27 -2.07 7.86 10.69
C LEU A 27 -3.27 7.04 11.17
N PRO A 28 -4.20 6.66 10.27
CA PRO A 28 -5.25 5.72 10.62
C PRO A 28 -4.68 4.45 11.27
N ALA A 29 -5.41 3.85 12.21
CA ALA A 29 -4.93 2.71 13.00
C ALA A 29 -4.48 1.49 12.17
N TYR A 30 -4.97 1.36 10.92
CA TYR A 30 -4.55 0.30 9.99
C TYR A 30 -3.20 0.56 9.31
N LEU A 31 -2.67 1.78 9.37
CA LEU A 31 -1.34 2.15 8.90
C LEU A 31 -0.36 2.14 10.08
N VAL A 32 0.40 1.06 10.17
CA VAL A 32 1.37 0.84 11.24
C VAL A 32 2.73 1.36 10.80
N MET A 33 3.16 2.46 11.42
CA MET A 33 4.51 3.00 11.19
C MET A 33 5.57 2.00 11.70
N PRO A 34 6.49 1.51 10.84
CA PRO A 34 7.58 0.64 11.28
C PRO A 34 8.54 1.37 12.23
N SER A 35 9.18 0.64 13.14
CA SER A 35 10.35 1.14 13.85
C SER A 35 11.60 1.20 12.96
N ASN A 36 11.69 0.33 11.94
CA ASN A 36 12.79 0.20 10.99
C ASN A 36 12.26 -0.17 9.59
N LEU A 37 12.62 0.61 8.56
CA LEU A 37 12.12 0.45 7.18
C LEU A 37 12.61 -0.84 6.51
N ALA A 38 13.84 -1.30 6.78
CA ALA A 38 14.39 -2.51 6.17
C ALA A 38 13.67 -3.79 6.62
N SER A 39 13.05 -3.75 7.80
CA SER A 39 12.29 -4.89 8.36
C SER A 39 10.77 -4.79 8.17
N TYR A 40 10.31 -3.74 7.48
CA TYR A 40 8.89 -3.43 7.40
C TYR A 40 8.09 -4.54 6.72
N LYS A 41 6.99 -4.93 7.35
CA LYS A 41 6.12 -6.01 6.88
C LYS A 41 4.94 -5.53 6.04
N GLY A 42 4.76 -4.22 5.87
CA GLY A 42 3.63 -3.68 5.15
C GLY A 42 2.40 -3.46 6.04
N SER A 43 1.62 -2.45 5.70
CA SER A 43 0.33 -2.13 6.32
C SER A 43 -0.46 -1.23 5.39
N GLY A 44 -1.78 -1.34 5.47
CA GLY A 44 -2.65 -0.66 4.52
C GLY A 44 -4.10 -1.03 4.69
N ARG A 45 -4.91 -0.51 3.79
CA ARG A 45 -6.29 -0.92 3.57
C ARG A 45 -6.56 -0.99 2.08
N VAL A 46 -7.18 -2.07 1.64
CA VAL A 46 -7.70 -2.24 0.28
C VAL A 46 -9.16 -2.66 0.39
N SER A 47 -10.03 -1.97 -0.33
CA SER A 47 -11.45 -2.29 -0.41
C SER A 47 -11.86 -2.42 -1.87
N ILE A 48 -12.67 -3.43 -2.17
CA ILE A 48 -13.28 -3.70 -3.48
C ILE A 48 -14.78 -3.84 -3.24
N THR A 49 -15.59 -3.13 -4.01
CA THR A 49 -17.05 -3.07 -3.90
C THR A 49 -17.70 -3.09 -5.29
N GLY A 50 -19.02 -3.25 -5.34
CA GLY A 50 -19.79 -3.41 -6.58
C GLY A 50 -20.28 -4.85 -6.70
N ASP A 51 -20.06 -5.48 -7.85
CA ASP A 51 -20.45 -6.87 -8.10
C ASP A 51 -19.64 -7.88 -7.26
N LEU A 52 -18.46 -7.46 -6.78
CA LEU A 52 -17.65 -8.19 -5.79
C LEU A 52 -17.43 -7.27 -4.59
N THR A 53 -17.54 -7.82 -3.38
CA THR A 53 -17.31 -7.07 -2.14
C THR A 53 -16.31 -7.80 -1.25
N VAL A 54 -15.08 -7.28 -1.19
CA VAL A 54 -13.99 -7.80 -0.35
C VAL A 54 -13.13 -6.66 0.21
N SER A 55 -12.58 -6.84 1.39
CA SER A 55 -11.75 -5.82 2.05
C SER A 55 -10.65 -6.47 2.90
N ALA A 56 -9.47 -5.85 2.89
CA ALA A 56 -8.32 -6.21 3.71
C ALA A 56 -7.77 -4.96 4.38
N GLU A 57 -7.36 -5.07 5.64
CA GLU A 57 -6.76 -3.95 6.37
C GLU A 57 -5.71 -4.40 7.38
N GLY A 58 -4.87 -3.44 7.77
CA GLY A 58 -3.85 -3.61 8.80
C GLY A 58 -2.52 -4.11 8.25
N GLN A 59 -1.59 -4.28 9.19
CA GLN A 59 -0.28 -4.83 8.91
C GLN A 59 -0.38 -6.25 8.38
N GLU A 60 0.48 -6.60 7.43
CA GLU A 60 0.66 -8.00 7.10
C GLU A 60 1.20 -8.76 8.32
N ARG A 61 0.42 -9.72 8.80
CA ARG A 61 0.76 -10.57 9.94
C ARG A 61 0.89 -12.00 9.46
N VAL A 62 2.05 -12.59 9.72
CA VAL A 62 2.19 -14.04 9.79
C VAL A 62 1.65 -14.45 11.16
N GLN A 63 0.39 -14.87 11.23
CA GLN A 63 -0.09 -15.51 12.46
C GLN A 63 0.63 -16.86 12.60
N ASP A 64 0.97 -17.22 13.84
CA ASP A 64 1.70 -18.44 14.18
C ASP A 64 1.17 -19.63 13.36
N GLY A 65 2.09 -20.25 12.60
CA GLY A 65 1.78 -21.26 11.59
C GLY A 65 1.95 -20.85 10.13
N GLY A 66 1.90 -19.58 9.71
CA GLY A 66 2.10 -19.22 8.29
C GLY A 66 0.88 -18.63 7.57
N LYS A 67 -0.11 -18.13 8.33
CA LYS A 67 -1.23 -17.39 7.72
C LYS A 67 -0.83 -15.96 7.50
N ILE A 68 -0.95 -15.51 6.27
CA ILE A 68 -0.77 -14.11 5.90
C ILE A 68 -2.14 -13.45 5.92
N SER A 69 -2.26 -12.30 6.59
CA SER A 69 -3.49 -11.50 6.64
C SER A 69 -3.10 -10.02 6.68
N GLY A 70 -3.89 -9.17 6.03
CA GLY A 70 -3.64 -7.73 5.96
C GLY A 70 -3.17 -7.28 4.58
N VAL A 71 -2.40 -6.19 4.56
CA VAL A 71 -1.93 -5.53 3.34
C VAL A 71 -0.42 -5.32 3.41
N GLN A 72 0.28 -5.71 2.36
CA GLN A 72 1.69 -5.40 2.14
C GLN A 72 1.83 -4.59 0.86
N ALA A 73 2.56 -3.47 0.93
CA ALA A 73 2.89 -2.69 -0.25
C ALA A 73 4.40 -2.46 -0.38
N THR A 74 4.89 -2.55 -1.61
CA THR A 74 6.29 -2.32 -1.97
C THR A 74 6.35 -1.34 -3.13
N ALA A 75 7.26 -0.37 -3.05
CA ALA A 75 7.54 0.56 -4.13
C ALA A 75 8.90 0.17 -4.77
N SER A 76 8.87 -0.80 -5.69
CA SER A 76 10.07 -1.33 -6.33
C SER A 76 10.72 -0.28 -7.23
N ALA A 77 12.04 -0.11 -7.11
CA ALA A 77 12.86 0.81 -7.91
C ALA A 77 12.38 2.28 -7.95
N GLY A 78 11.46 2.68 -7.07
CA GLY A 78 10.92 4.04 -6.99
C GLY A 78 9.91 4.40 -8.08
N ASP A 79 9.59 3.49 -9.00
CA ASP A 79 8.66 3.72 -10.10
C ASP A 79 7.63 2.59 -10.29
N GLU A 80 7.60 1.56 -9.44
CA GLU A 80 6.55 0.54 -9.45
C GLU A 80 5.97 0.34 -8.06
N VAL A 81 4.66 0.20 -7.97
CA VAL A 81 3.96 -0.09 -6.71
C VAL A 81 3.24 -1.43 -6.84
N PHE A 82 3.56 -2.36 -5.95
CA PHE A 82 2.81 -3.60 -5.78
C PHE A 82 2.13 -3.58 -4.42
N ILE A 83 0.81 -3.83 -4.41
CA ILE A 83 -0.01 -3.90 -3.21
C ILE A 83 -0.61 -5.30 -3.16
N TYR A 84 -0.12 -6.10 -2.23
CA TYR A 84 -0.63 -7.42 -1.90
C TYR A 84 -1.67 -7.29 -0.79
N ALA A 85 -2.85 -7.83 -1.01
CA ALA A 85 -3.94 -7.83 -0.05
C ALA A 85 -4.42 -9.26 0.18
N THR A 86 -4.63 -9.65 1.44
CA THR A 86 -5.22 -10.93 1.78
C THR A 86 -6.57 -10.73 2.46
N PHE A 87 -7.63 -11.28 1.89
CA PHE A 87 -9.02 -11.08 2.33
C PHE A 87 -9.52 -12.29 3.14
N ASN A 88 -10.32 -12.02 4.18
CA ASN A 88 -11.31 -12.94 4.78
C ASN A 88 -11.00 -14.45 4.72
N GLN A 89 -9.78 -14.85 5.13
CA GLN A 89 -9.37 -16.26 5.12
C GLN A 89 -10.28 -17.06 6.07
N PRO A 90 -10.79 -18.26 5.66
CA PRO A 90 -11.67 -19.03 6.53
C PRO A 90 -11.01 -19.37 7.86
N ARG A 91 -11.73 -19.24 8.98
CA ARG A 91 -11.19 -19.39 10.34
C ARG A 91 -10.42 -20.69 10.54
N ASN A 92 -10.91 -21.80 10.01
CA ASN A 92 -10.27 -23.12 10.14
C ASN A 92 -8.87 -23.15 9.51
N TYR A 93 -8.62 -22.36 8.46
CA TYR A 93 -7.30 -22.19 7.86
C TYR A 93 -6.53 -21.02 8.47
N ALA A 94 -7.23 -20.03 9.05
CA ALA A 94 -6.63 -19.02 9.93
C ALA A 94 -6.10 -19.61 11.25
N GLU A 95 -6.35 -20.89 11.53
CA GLU A 95 -5.77 -21.66 12.64
C GLU A 95 -4.69 -22.66 12.18
N SER A 96 -4.68 -23.08 10.90
CA SER A 96 -3.67 -23.99 10.31
C SER A 96 -2.51 -23.27 9.59
N SER A 97 -1.36 -23.93 9.44
CA SER A 97 -0.17 -23.33 8.85
C SER A 97 -0.25 -22.98 7.36
N MET A 98 -1.23 -23.55 6.64
CA MET A 98 -1.35 -23.39 5.20
C MET A 98 -2.81 -23.36 4.78
N VAL A 99 -3.23 -22.27 4.15
CA VAL A 99 -4.49 -22.21 3.41
C VAL A 99 -4.28 -22.88 2.05
N PRO A 100 -5.02 -23.94 1.70
CA PRO A 100 -4.98 -24.50 0.34
C PRO A 100 -5.40 -23.45 -0.70
N SER A 101 -4.83 -23.52 -1.90
CA SER A 101 -5.00 -22.52 -2.96
C SER A 101 -6.46 -22.18 -3.28
N GLU A 102 -7.32 -23.19 -3.24
CA GLU A 102 -8.75 -23.15 -3.53
C GLU A 102 -9.58 -22.42 -2.47
N PHE A 103 -9.00 -22.17 -1.28
CA PHE A 103 -9.64 -21.42 -0.20
C PHE A 103 -8.98 -20.06 0.06
N ARG A 104 -7.93 -19.72 -0.69
CA ARG A 104 -7.26 -18.42 -0.55
C ARG A 104 -8.12 -17.33 -1.15
N SER A 105 -8.20 -16.21 -0.44
CA SER A 105 -8.67 -14.96 -1.01
C SER A 105 -7.58 -13.90 -0.92
N ASN A 106 -7.05 -13.47 -2.06
CA ASN A 106 -6.01 -12.45 -2.12
C ASN A 106 -6.07 -11.63 -3.42
N ALA A 107 -5.39 -10.49 -3.42
CA ALA A 107 -5.22 -9.67 -4.60
C ALA A 107 -3.79 -9.13 -4.70
N VAL A 108 -3.42 -8.82 -5.95
CA VAL A 108 -2.29 -7.98 -6.28
C VAL A 108 -2.82 -6.81 -7.09
N LEU A 109 -2.70 -5.61 -6.53
CA LEU A 109 -2.88 -4.35 -7.26
C LEU A 109 -1.50 -3.83 -7.65
N SER A 110 -1.25 -3.65 -8.94
CA SER A 110 0.02 -3.20 -9.50
C SER A 110 -0.17 -1.84 -10.15
N ILE A 111 0.76 -0.90 -9.91
CA ILE A 111 0.87 0.39 -10.59
C ILE A 111 2.28 0.44 -11.16
N MET A 112 2.39 0.42 -12.49
CA MET A 112 3.67 0.28 -13.18
C MET A 112 4.16 1.61 -13.73
N ARG A 113 5.49 1.83 -13.63
CA ARG A 113 6.22 2.98 -14.17
C ARG A 113 5.82 4.35 -13.64
N THR A 114 5.15 4.38 -12.49
CA THR A 114 4.83 5.60 -11.74
C THR A 114 4.43 5.28 -10.31
N ILE A 115 4.78 6.19 -9.41
CA ILE A 115 4.25 6.29 -8.05
C ILE A 115 3.56 7.65 -7.83
N SER A 116 3.56 8.52 -8.83
CA SER A 116 3.07 9.89 -8.72
C SER A 116 1.54 9.93 -8.67
N ALA A 117 1.00 11.04 -8.17
CA ALA A 117 -0.43 11.30 -8.27
C ALA A 117 -0.84 11.46 -9.74
N GLY A 118 -1.99 10.89 -10.10
CA GLY A 118 -2.50 10.87 -11.47
C GLY A 118 -3.49 9.76 -11.71
N THR A 119 -4.12 9.78 -12.88
CA THR A 119 -5.02 8.73 -13.35
C THR A 119 -4.35 7.92 -14.45
N TYR A 120 -4.41 6.60 -14.31
CA TYR A 120 -3.72 5.64 -15.14
C TYR A 120 -4.71 4.64 -15.73
N PRO A 121 -4.50 4.22 -17.00
CA PRO A 121 -5.27 3.14 -17.59
C PRO A 121 -5.08 1.85 -16.77
N MET A 122 -6.13 1.04 -16.72
CA MET A 122 -6.12 -0.22 -15.97
C MET A 122 -6.58 -1.39 -16.82
N GLY A 123 -5.84 -2.50 -16.81
CA GLY A 123 -6.23 -3.75 -17.44
C GLY A 123 -5.76 -3.96 -18.89
N THR A 124 -5.97 -5.19 -19.35
CA THR A 124 -5.39 -5.74 -20.58
C THR A 124 -5.95 -5.17 -21.89
N LEU A 125 -7.16 -4.60 -21.87
CA LEU A 125 -7.79 -3.95 -23.03
C LEU A 125 -7.47 -2.45 -23.12
N MET A 126 -6.83 -1.88 -22.10
CA MET A 126 -6.43 -0.48 -22.10
C MET A 126 -5.02 -0.31 -22.66
N LYS A 127 -4.80 0.82 -23.35
CA LYS A 127 -3.47 1.20 -23.81
C LYS A 127 -2.74 1.92 -22.66
N PRO A 128 -1.48 1.58 -22.36
CA PRO A 128 -0.65 2.38 -21.45
C PRO A 128 -0.54 3.83 -21.91
N ASN A 129 -0.28 4.74 -20.98
CA ASN A 129 0.08 6.12 -21.30
C ASN A 129 1.38 6.17 -22.13
N PRO A 130 1.74 7.31 -22.75
CA PRO A 130 2.96 7.43 -23.55
C PRO A 130 4.27 7.01 -22.84
N ARG A 131 4.30 7.10 -21.50
CA ARG A 131 5.44 6.66 -20.67
C ARG A 131 5.41 5.17 -20.32
N GLY A 132 4.39 4.45 -20.74
CA GLY A 132 4.14 3.05 -20.40
C GLY A 132 3.45 2.85 -19.05
N GLU A 133 2.91 3.90 -18.45
CA GLU A 133 2.20 3.82 -17.16
C GLU A 133 0.88 3.05 -17.36
N ILE A 134 0.67 2.04 -16.52
CA ILE A 134 -0.52 1.18 -16.51
C ILE A 134 -0.72 0.58 -15.11
N SER A 135 -1.94 0.16 -14.81
CA SER A 135 -2.27 -0.55 -13.58
C SER A 135 -3.02 -1.84 -13.86
N ASP A 136 -2.98 -2.78 -12.92
CA ASP A 136 -3.74 -4.03 -13.01
C ASP A 136 -4.13 -4.50 -11.60
N LEU A 137 -5.30 -5.11 -11.50
CA LEU A 137 -5.76 -5.85 -10.34
C LEU A 137 -5.98 -7.31 -10.75
N VAL A 138 -5.25 -8.20 -10.07
CA VAL A 138 -5.49 -9.63 -10.07
C VAL A 138 -6.11 -10.00 -8.73
N LEU A 139 -7.25 -10.67 -8.75
CA LEU A 139 -8.00 -11.10 -7.57
C LEU A 139 -8.23 -12.61 -7.64
N ASN A 140 -7.80 -13.34 -6.63
CA ASN A 140 -8.07 -14.75 -6.47
C ASN A 140 -9.06 -14.91 -5.30
N LEU A 141 -10.22 -15.50 -5.56
CA LEU A 141 -11.28 -15.76 -4.59
C LEU A 141 -11.50 -17.28 -4.42
N PRO A 142 -12.10 -17.70 -3.28
CA PRO A 142 -12.33 -19.12 -3.00
C PRO A 142 -13.14 -19.81 -4.11
N GLY A 143 -12.85 -21.08 -4.35
CA GLY A 143 -13.51 -21.88 -5.38
C GLY A 143 -12.90 -21.68 -6.76
N PRO A 144 -11.60 -21.96 -6.91
CA PRO A 144 -10.67 -21.34 -7.89
C PRO A 144 -11.22 -20.21 -8.78
N GLN A 145 -11.66 -19.11 -8.19
CA GLN A 145 -12.19 -17.97 -8.94
C GLN A 145 -11.10 -16.91 -9.15
N LEU A 146 -10.59 -16.78 -10.37
CA LEU A 146 -9.58 -15.79 -10.72
C LEU A 146 -10.24 -14.63 -11.48
N TYR A 147 -9.96 -13.40 -11.10
CA TYR A 147 -10.39 -12.20 -11.81
C TYR A 147 -9.16 -11.35 -12.16
N ASN A 148 -9.08 -10.92 -13.41
CA ASN A 148 -8.04 -9.99 -13.88
C ASN A 148 -8.69 -8.74 -14.44
N THR A 149 -7.99 -7.60 -14.44
CA THR A 149 -8.61 -6.38 -14.98
C THR A 149 -8.65 -6.42 -16.52
N GLU A 150 -9.84 -6.28 -17.08
CA GLU A 150 -10.01 -6.14 -18.54
C GLU A 150 -9.83 -4.68 -18.93
N GLN A 151 -10.57 -3.79 -18.29
CA GLN A 151 -10.52 -2.35 -18.58
C GLN A 151 -10.94 -1.52 -17.39
N GLY A 152 -10.44 -0.30 -17.30
CA GLY A 152 -10.78 0.62 -16.24
C GLY A 152 -9.77 1.73 -16.08
N SER A 153 -9.79 2.34 -14.91
CA SER A 153 -8.83 3.36 -14.51
C SER A 153 -8.53 3.27 -13.02
N LEU A 154 -7.29 3.60 -12.68
CA LEU A 154 -6.85 3.79 -11.31
C LEU A 154 -6.37 5.23 -11.14
N THR A 155 -6.78 5.87 -10.06
CA THR A 155 -6.29 7.20 -9.67
C THR A 155 -5.47 7.10 -8.40
N VAL A 156 -4.20 7.47 -8.48
CA VAL A 156 -3.37 7.78 -7.31
C VAL A 156 -3.70 9.21 -6.91
N GLU A 157 -4.40 9.37 -5.78
CA GLU A 157 -4.78 10.68 -5.24
C GLU A 157 -3.58 11.38 -4.59
N SER A 158 -2.75 10.62 -3.88
CA SER A 158 -1.55 11.15 -3.24
C SER A 158 -0.49 10.08 -3.08
N SER A 159 0.75 10.47 -3.31
CA SER A 159 1.94 9.69 -2.93
C SER A 159 2.92 10.61 -2.25
N THR A 160 3.16 10.37 -0.97
CA THR A 160 3.95 11.26 -0.12
C THR A 160 4.97 10.46 0.65
N ILE A 161 6.23 10.89 0.63
CA ILE A 161 7.25 10.35 1.54
C ILE A 161 6.91 10.82 2.95
N ILE A 162 6.70 9.88 3.87
CA ILE A 162 6.40 10.16 5.28
C ILE A 162 7.59 9.86 6.21
N ARG A 163 8.55 9.04 5.77
CA ARG A 163 9.78 8.76 6.50
C ARG A 163 10.91 8.36 5.55
N GLN A 164 12.14 8.66 5.92
CA GLN A 164 13.35 8.19 5.24
C GLN A 164 14.34 7.62 6.24
N GLU A 165 15.00 6.53 5.88
CA GLU A 165 16.05 5.87 6.66
C GLU A 165 17.17 5.38 5.75
N GLY A 166 18.30 6.09 5.71
CA GLY A 166 19.38 5.76 4.78
C GLY A 166 18.90 5.80 3.33
N THR A 167 18.99 4.66 2.63
CA THR A 167 18.51 4.52 1.24
C THR A 167 17.02 4.17 1.14
N TYR A 168 16.34 3.92 2.25
CA TYR A 168 14.92 3.57 2.26
C TYR A 168 14.04 4.82 2.37
N SER A 169 12.99 4.85 1.56
CA SER A 169 11.91 5.85 1.66
C SER A 169 10.58 5.13 1.90
N LEU A 170 9.83 5.60 2.89
CA LEU A 170 8.48 5.14 3.20
C LEU A 170 7.47 6.11 2.59
N TYR A 171 6.71 5.61 1.62
CA TYR A 171 5.62 6.34 0.99
C TYR A 171 4.30 5.99 1.67
N ARG A 172 3.43 6.98 1.85
CA ARG A 172 1.99 6.75 1.95
C ARG A 172 1.38 6.98 0.58
N ILE A 173 0.72 5.96 0.06
CA ILE A 173 0.10 5.98 -1.27
C ILE A 173 -1.39 5.75 -1.09
N ARG A 174 -2.20 6.68 -1.62
CA ARG A 174 -3.65 6.64 -1.56
C ARG A 174 -4.26 6.78 -2.93
N GLY A 175 -5.37 6.10 -3.14
CA GLY A 175 -6.10 6.23 -4.38
C GLY A 175 -7.35 5.38 -4.44
N ASN A 176 -7.95 5.40 -5.62
CA ASN A 176 -9.16 4.68 -5.96
C ASN A 176 -9.04 4.06 -7.36
N PHE A 177 -9.92 3.12 -7.68
CA PHE A 177 -10.03 2.56 -9.01
C PHE A 177 -11.46 2.20 -9.35
N ASN A 178 -11.74 2.12 -10.65
CA ASN A 178 -12.97 1.58 -11.21
C ASN A 178 -12.59 0.70 -12.40
N ALA A 179 -13.10 -0.53 -12.42
CA ALA A 179 -12.72 -1.51 -13.42
C ALA A 179 -13.82 -2.52 -13.72
N THR A 180 -13.83 -2.98 -14.97
CA THR A 180 -14.41 -4.26 -15.37
C THR A 180 -13.34 -5.34 -15.22
N LEU A 181 -13.65 -6.40 -14.48
CA LEU A 181 -12.77 -7.57 -14.40
C LEU A 181 -13.24 -8.68 -15.33
N GLY A 182 -12.34 -9.52 -15.82
CA GLY A 182 -12.63 -10.78 -16.49
C GLY A 182 -12.46 -11.94 -15.53
N GLY A 183 -13.50 -12.75 -15.34
CA GLY A 183 -13.54 -13.90 -14.45
C GLY A 183 -13.21 -15.23 -15.15
N TYR A 184 -12.28 -15.99 -14.58
CA TYR A 184 -11.81 -17.31 -15.02
C TYR A 184 -11.85 -18.34 -13.89
N GLY A 185 -12.38 -19.53 -14.14
CA GLY A 185 -12.41 -20.62 -13.16
C GLY A 185 -13.78 -21.26 -12.99
N THR A 186 -13.85 -22.26 -12.11
CA THR A 186 -15.12 -22.91 -11.74
C THR A 186 -15.87 -22.06 -10.72
N GLY A 187 -17.20 -22.11 -10.70
CA GLY A 187 -18.00 -21.35 -9.72
C GLY A 187 -18.19 -19.86 -9.99
N ILE A 188 -17.55 -19.28 -11.01
CA ILE A 188 -17.80 -17.90 -11.44
C ILE A 188 -19.17 -17.78 -12.12
N THR A 189 -20.05 -16.99 -11.53
CA THR A 189 -21.39 -16.70 -12.06
C THR A 189 -21.42 -15.36 -12.82
N ASN A 190 -20.71 -14.35 -12.34
CA ASN A 190 -20.51 -13.08 -13.04
C ASN A 190 -19.12 -13.06 -13.68
N LYS A 191 -19.05 -13.20 -15.01
CA LYS A 191 -17.79 -13.21 -15.74
C LYS A 191 -17.18 -11.82 -15.96
N HIS A 192 -18.00 -10.77 -15.89
CA HIS A 192 -17.56 -9.40 -16.17
C HIS A 192 -17.98 -8.43 -15.06
N PRO A 193 -17.62 -8.70 -13.79
CA PRO A 193 -18.07 -7.86 -12.69
C PRO A 193 -17.54 -6.44 -12.82
N GLN A 194 -18.42 -5.48 -12.59
CA GLN A 194 -18.05 -4.08 -12.41
C GLN A 194 -17.69 -3.85 -10.95
N VAL A 195 -16.47 -3.38 -10.72
CA VAL A 195 -15.96 -3.12 -9.37
C VAL A 195 -15.42 -1.70 -9.26
N SER A 196 -15.52 -1.16 -8.06
CA SER A 196 -14.78 0.02 -7.62
C SER A 196 -14.01 -0.32 -6.36
N GLY A 197 -12.92 0.38 -6.12
CA GLY A 197 -12.14 0.15 -4.92
C GLY A 197 -11.29 1.33 -4.49
N THR A 198 -10.76 1.22 -3.28
CA THR A 198 -9.87 2.21 -2.66
C THR A 198 -8.67 1.52 -2.06
N PHE A 199 -7.53 2.19 -2.07
CA PHE A 199 -6.32 1.77 -1.39
C PHE A 199 -5.70 2.92 -0.60
N ASP A 200 -5.22 2.63 0.60
CA ASP A 200 -4.40 3.52 1.44
C ASP A 200 -3.34 2.66 2.09
N VAL A 201 -2.09 2.80 1.65
CA VAL A 201 -1.01 1.87 2.00
C VAL A 201 0.26 2.62 2.35
N LEU A 202 1.08 1.98 3.19
CA LEU A 202 2.47 2.36 3.38
C LEU A 202 3.36 1.43 2.56
N ALA A 203 4.16 1.99 1.67
CA ALA A 203 5.05 1.26 0.77
C ALA A 203 6.51 1.68 0.96
N VAL A 204 7.42 0.72 1.13
CA VAL A 204 8.86 1.00 1.20
C VAL A 204 9.46 0.91 -0.20
N ALA A 205 10.27 1.90 -0.55
CA ALA A 205 11.21 1.86 -1.66
C ALA A 205 12.65 1.82 -1.14
N SER A 206 13.51 1.05 -1.80
CA SER A 206 14.95 1.12 -1.63
C SER A 206 15.57 1.79 -2.85
N ASN A 207 16.28 2.90 -2.63
CA ASN A 207 17.10 3.55 -3.65
C ASN A 207 18.43 2.81 -3.88
#